data_AF-A0A966XAW2-F1
#
_entry.id   AF-A0A966XAW2-F1
#
_cell.length_a   1.000
_cell.length_b   1.000
_cell.length_c   1.000
_cell.angle_alpha   90.00
_cell.angle_beta   90.00
_cell.angle_gamma   90.00
#
_symmetry.space_group_name_H-M   'P 1'
#
loop_
_entity.id
_entity.type
_entity.pdbx_description
1 polymer ?
#
loop_
_entity_poly.entity_id
_entity_poly.type
_entity_poly.pdbx_seq_one_letter_code
_entity_poly.pdbx_strand_id
1 'polypeptide(L)' 'MIDKANRTQATVHATANQPYCVVFVAPWGDGICFEPWTCPGDVFNLAANDVDGHGLIVLPPGDTWTASMRITAAPHA' A
#
# COMPACT_ATOMS: atom_id res chain seq x y z
N MET A 1 -7.30 10.84 -3.07
CA MET A 1 -8.11 11.50 -2.03
C MET A 1 -8.35 12.94 -2.45
N ILE A 2 -9.59 13.41 -2.35
CA ILE A 2 -9.99 14.78 -2.69
C ILE A 2 -10.30 15.51 -1.40
N ASP A 3 -9.56 16.58 -1.15
CA ASP A 3 -9.89 17.59 -0.14
C ASP A 3 -10.75 18.67 -0.80
N LYS A 4 -12.05 18.58 -0.59
CA LYS A 4 -13.03 19.53 -1.16
C LYS A 4 -12.90 20.92 -0.56
N ALA A 5 -12.54 21.03 0.71
CA ALA A 5 -12.42 22.32 1.39
C ALA A 5 -11.27 23.14 0.80
N ASN A 6 -10.16 22.47 0.49
CA ASN A 6 -8.96 23.10 -0.08
C ASN A 6 -8.83 22.93 -1.61
N ARG A 7 -9.87 22.40 -2.29
CA ARG A 7 -9.89 22.13 -3.74
C ARG A 7 -8.60 21.46 -4.23
N THR A 8 -8.13 20.48 -3.47
CA THR A 8 -6.87 19.79 -3.72
C THR A 8 -7.12 18.29 -3.81
N GLN A 9 -6.35 17.61 -4.65
CA GLN A 9 -6.33 16.17 -4.77
C GLN A 9 -4.92 15.65 -4.47
N ALA A 10 -4.84 14.67 -3.58
CA ALA A 10 -3.65 13.86 -3.36
C ALA A 10 -3.84 12.49 -4.01
N THR A 11 -2.83 12.01 -4.75
CA THR A 11 -2.84 10.67 -5.36
C THR A 11 -1.57 9.92 -4.96
N VAL A 12 -1.74 8.63 -4.64
CA VAL A 12 -0.65 7.69 -4.40
C VAL A 12 -0.63 6.71 -5.57
N HIS A 13 0.48 6.64 -6.28
CA HIS A 13 0.74 5.65 -7.31
C HIS A 13 1.85 4.71 -6.83
N ALA A 14 1.52 3.44 -6.63
CA ALA A 14 2.49 2.40 -6.33
C ALA A 14 2.74 1.53 -7.57
N THR A 15 3.92 0.91 -7.64
CA THR A 15 4.20 -0.12 -8.65
C THR A 15 3.27 -1.31 -8.50
N ALA A 16 2.95 -1.98 -9.61
CA ALA A 16 1.97 -3.09 -9.62
C ALA A 16 2.39 -4.30 -8.76
N ASN A 17 3.65 -4.37 -8.33
CA ASN A 17 4.16 -5.39 -7.40
C ASN A 17 3.87 -5.09 -5.92
N GLN A 18 2.99 -4.12 -5.64
CA GLN A 18 2.36 -3.90 -4.33
C GLN A 18 0.83 -4.03 -4.49
N PRO A 19 0.29 -5.26 -4.66
CA PRO A 19 -1.11 -5.45 -5.07
C PRO A 19 -2.13 -5.26 -3.95
N TYR A 20 -1.70 -5.11 -2.70
CA TYR A 20 -2.57 -4.87 -1.55
C TYR A 20 -2.52 -3.40 -1.14
N CYS A 21 -3.61 -2.86 -0.62
CA CYS A 21 -3.65 -1.51 -0.05
C CYS A 21 -4.45 -1.52 1.24
N VAL A 22 -3.80 -1.20 2.36
CA VAL A 22 -4.49 -0.95 3.63
C VAL A 22 -4.97 0.50 3.63
N VAL A 23 -6.24 0.70 3.98
CA VAL A 23 -6.82 2.02 4.20
C VAL A 23 -7.19 2.13 5.66
N PHE A 24 -6.59 3.09 6.35
CA PHE A 24 -6.82 3.32 7.78
C PHE A 24 -7.24 4.76 8.04
N VAL A 25 -8.31 4.93 8.82
CA VAL A 25 -8.77 6.22 9.32
C VAL A 25 -8.57 6.21 10.83
N ALA A 26 -7.68 7.06 11.34
CA ALA A 26 -7.40 7.12 12.77
C ALA A 26 -8.64 7.66 13.51
N PRO A 27 -9.17 6.96 14.52
CA PRO A 27 -10.36 7.44 15.24
C PRO A 27 -10.05 8.63 16.18
N TRP A 28 -8.78 9.02 16.29
CA TRP A 28 -8.28 10.09 17.16
C TRP A 28 -7.59 11.23 16.39
N GLY A 29 -7.68 11.27 15.07
CA GLY A 29 -7.03 12.33 14.30
C GLY A 29 -7.62 12.54 12.91
N ASP A 30 -7.23 13.63 12.27
CA ASP A 30 -7.78 14.06 10.97
C ASP A 30 -7.07 13.41 9.77
N GLY A 31 -6.39 12.28 9.99
CA GLY A 31 -5.54 11.60 9.02
C GLY A 31 -6.20 10.36 8.42
N ILE A 32 -5.88 10.11 7.15
CA ILE A 32 -6.16 8.85 6.44
C ILE A 32 -4.86 8.30 5.85
N CYS A 33 -4.62 7.01 6.06
CA CYS A 33 -3.48 6.29 5.49
C CYS A 33 -3.94 5.49 4.27
N PHE A 34 -3.11 5.51 3.21
CA PHE A 34 -3.18 4.60 2.07
C PHE A 34 -1.84 3.89 2.01
N GLU A 35 -1.82 2.58 2.23
CA GLU A 35 -0.59 1.82 2.47
C GLU A 35 -0.46 0.67 1.46
N PRO A 36 0.25 0.87 0.34
CA PRO A 36 0.50 -0.17 -0.65
C PRO A 36 1.45 -1.25 -0.10
N TRP A 37 1.02 -2.51 -0.07
CA TRP A 37 1.74 -3.64 0.50
C TRP A 37 2.00 -4.71 -0.57
N THR A 38 3.08 -5.47 -0.38
CA THR A 38 3.44 -6.60 -1.25
C THR A 38 2.57 -7.83 -1.04
N CYS A 39 1.97 -7.94 0.14
CA CYS A 39 1.26 -9.11 0.64
C CYS A 39 0.10 -8.69 1.57
N PRO A 40 -0.86 -9.57 1.86
CA PRO A 40 -1.90 -9.29 2.83
C PRO A 40 -1.35 -9.26 4.26
N GLY A 41 -2.14 -8.72 5.19
CA GLY A 41 -1.89 -8.92 6.62
C GLY A 41 -1.84 -10.41 6.96
N ASP A 42 -1.07 -10.76 7.99
CA ASP A 42 -0.89 -12.14 8.48
C ASP A 42 -0.11 -13.10 7.53
N VAL A 43 0.58 -12.55 6.53
CA VAL A 43 1.25 -13.33 5.46
C VAL A 43 2.13 -14.49 5.94
N PHE A 44 2.85 -14.34 7.06
CA PHE A 44 3.74 -15.41 7.54
C PHE A 44 2.94 -16.62 8.04
N ASN A 45 1.81 -16.40 8.71
CA ASN A 45 0.94 -17.49 9.15
C ASN A 45 0.22 -18.10 7.95
N LEU A 46 -0.24 -17.30 6.99
CA LEU A 46 -0.83 -17.79 5.75
C LEU A 46 0.14 -18.70 4.98
N ALA A 47 1.40 -18.27 4.85
CA ALA A 47 2.46 -19.07 4.23
C ALA A 47 2.76 -20.35 5.02
N ALA A 48 2.84 -20.26 6.35
CA ALA A 48 3.09 -21.42 7.21
C ALA A 48 1.96 -22.46 7.21
N ASN A 49 0.75 -22.07 6.79
CA ASN A 49 -0.42 -22.94 6.66
C ASN A 49 -0.74 -23.28 5.19
N ASP A 50 0.21 -23.11 4.27
CA ASP A 50 0.10 -23.43 2.84
C ASP A 50 -1.15 -22.82 2.17
N VAL A 51 -1.52 -21.59 2.56
CA VAL A 51 -2.64 -20.87 1.93
C VAL A 51 -2.22 -20.36 0.56
N ASP A 52 -2.81 -20.90 -0.50
CA ASP A 52 -2.55 -20.47 -1.88
C ASP A 52 -2.71 -18.95 -2.07
N GLY A 53 -1.75 -18.35 -2.77
CA GLY A 53 -1.79 -16.92 -3.07
C GLY A 53 -1.51 -15.99 -1.88
N HIS A 54 -0.88 -16.49 -0.81
CA HIS A 54 -0.49 -15.69 0.37
C HIS A 54 0.42 -14.49 0.03
N GLY A 55 1.14 -14.50 -1.09
CA GLY A 55 1.91 -13.33 -1.57
C GLY A 55 3.23 -13.06 -0.83
N LEU A 56 3.73 -13.99 -0.01
CA LEU A 56 5.06 -13.86 0.62
C LEU A 56 6.13 -13.95 -0.46
N ILE A 57 7.01 -12.97 -0.50
CA ILE A 57 8.17 -12.96 -1.38
C ILE A 57 9.38 -13.36 -0.54
N VAL A 58 10.04 -14.45 -0.92
CA VAL A 58 11.30 -14.90 -0.31
C VAL A 58 12.42 -14.60 -1.30
N LEU A 59 13.43 -13.86 -0.86
CA LEU A 59 14.60 -13.55 -1.67
C LEU A 59 15.76 -14.48 -1.30
N PRO A 60 16.30 -15.25 -2.26
CA PRO A 60 17.57 -15.94 -2.11
C PRO A 60 18.74 -14.99 -1.81
N PRO A 61 19.86 -15.50 -1.27
CA PRO A 61 21.08 -14.70 -1.14
C PRO A 61 21.54 -14.12 -2.48
N GLY A 62 21.68 -12.79 -2.55
CA GLY A 62 22.10 -12.06 -3.75
C GLY A 62 20.94 -11.47 -4.57
N ASP A 63 19.70 -11.86 -4.30
CA ASP A 63 18.55 -11.32 -5.03
C ASP A 63 18.10 -9.96 -4.50
N THR A 64 17.39 -9.22 -5.34
CA THR A 64 16.86 -7.90 -5.03
C THR A 64 15.40 -7.80 -5.45
N TRP A 65 14.60 -7.16 -4.60
CA TRP A 65 13.25 -6.73 -4.94
C TRP A 65 13.16 -5.20 -4.91
N THR A 66 12.53 -4.63 -5.92
CA THR A 66 12.42 -3.17 -6.07
C THR A 66 10.96 -2.78 -6.32
N ALA A 67 10.52 -1.73 -5.64
CA ALA A 67 9.26 -1.05 -5.91
C ALA A 67 9.45 0.46 -5.82
N SER A 68 8.45 1.20 -6.31
CA SER A 68 8.43 2.65 -6.12
C SER A 68 7.02 3.15 -5.85
N MET A 69 6.95 4.25 -5.11
CA MET A 69 5.72 4.97 -4.85
C MET A 69 5.93 6.44 -5.23
N ARG A 70 4.92 7.04 -5.86
CA ARG A 70 4.85 8.46 -6.10
C ARG A 70 3.62 9.04 -5.43
N ILE A 71 3.83 10.09 -4.64
CA ILE A 71 2.77 10.90 -4.07
C ILE A 71 2.73 12.21 -4.85
N THR A 72 1.54 12.58 -5.33
CA THR A 72 1.31 13.84 -6.02
C THR A 72 0.21 14.62 -5.32
N ALA A 73 0.38 15.94 -5.20
CA ALA A 73 -0.69 16.87 -4.84
C ALA A 73 -0.94 17.79 -6.04
N ALA A 74 -2.20 17.98 -6.41
CA ALA A 74 -2.62 18.83 -7.52
C ALA A 74 -3.95 19.53 -7.22
N PRO A 75 -4.26 20.67 -7.85
CA PRO A 75 -5.59 21.25 -7.79
C PRO A 75 -6.66 20.27 -8.25
N HIS A 76 -7.82 20.30 -7.61
CA HIS A 76 -9.01 19.56 -8.02
C HIS A 76 -10.10 20.56 -8.44
N ALA A 77 -10.70 20.31 -9.61
CA ALA A 77 -11.70 21.19 -10.21
C ALA A 77 -12.94 21.35 -9.33
#